data_AF-A0A257CI02-F1
#
_entry.id   AF-A0A257CI02-F1
#
_cell.length_a   1.000
_cell.length_b   1.000
_cell.length_c   1.000
_cell.angle_alpha   90.00
_cell.angle_beta   90.00
_cell.angle_gamma   90.00
#
_symmetry.space_group_name_H-M   'P 1'
#
loop_
_entity.id
_entity.type
_entity.pdbx_description
1 polymer ?
#
loop_
_entity_poly.entity_id
_entity_poly.type
_entity_poly.pdbx_seq_one_letter_code
_entity_poly.pdbx_strand_id
1 'polypeptide(L)'
;MSCDTCNSVFKREVWGNKSKQSVMHPMLNNIFNDVYILADVNYLAQAIQVSYKVQAGLPLSSLLERHFSLMKLNDRYCARSAFIEVPKMVKILASESTTLRKTDRLENFVQDQMVANEPNSMEHAFYSKILAMVPIIAKGGL
;
A
#
# COMPACT_ATOMS: atom_id res chain seq x y z
N MET A 1 -47.53 -7.70 12.07
CA MET A 1 -46.55 -7.67 10.95
C MET A 1 -46.26 -6.21 10.63
N SER A 2 -45.10 -5.72 11.08
CA SER A 2 -44.61 -4.36 10.82
C SER A 2 -43.10 -4.44 10.59
N CYS A 3 -42.74 -4.31 9.31
CA CYS A 3 -41.44 -4.13 8.67
C CYS A 3 -40.23 -3.85 9.61
N ASP A 4 -39.33 -4.83 9.75
CA ASP A 4 -38.04 -4.75 10.47
C ASP A 4 -36.93 -3.98 9.69
N THR A 5 -37.24 -3.41 8.53
CA THR A 5 -36.24 -2.82 7.62
C THR A 5 -35.98 -1.32 7.83
N CYS A 6 -36.50 -0.70 8.90
CA CYS A 6 -36.47 0.76 9.07
C CYS A 6 -35.85 1.26 10.38
N ASN A 7 -34.76 0.66 10.88
CA ASN A 7 -34.04 1.21 12.05
C ASN A 7 -32.50 1.21 11.89
N SER A 8 -31.99 1.53 10.70
CA SER A 8 -30.55 1.76 10.46
C SER A 8 -30.10 3.17 10.85
N VAL A 9 -30.48 3.65 12.03
CA VAL A 9 -29.96 4.90 12.60
C VAL A 9 -29.29 4.54 13.92
N PHE A 10 -28.00 4.23 13.85
CA PHE A 10 -27.06 4.28 14.96
C PHE A 10 -27.54 3.64 16.29
N LYS A 11 -27.56 2.30 16.37
CA LYS A 11 -27.57 1.65 17.68
C LYS A 11 -26.23 1.93 18.39
N ARG A 12 -26.23 2.92 19.28
CA ARG A 12 -25.22 3.07 20.34
C ARG A 12 -25.55 2.05 21.42
N GLU A 13 -24.83 0.95 21.46
CA GLU A 13 -24.87 0.06 22.63
C GLU A 13 -23.90 0.59 23.70
N VAL A 14 -24.40 0.71 24.92
CA VAL A 14 -23.64 1.19 26.08
C VAL A 14 -23.26 -0.02 26.91
N TRP A 15 -21.97 -0.33 27.00
CA TRP A 15 -21.43 -1.33 27.92
C TRP A 15 -20.21 -0.74 28.63
N GLY A 16 -20.19 -0.83 29.98
CA GLY A 16 -19.03 -0.54 30.83
C GLY A 16 -18.55 0.93 30.86
N ASN A 17 -18.52 1.53 32.04
CA ASN A 17 -17.94 2.86 32.35
C ASN A 17 -18.48 4.12 31.62
N LYS A 18 -19.63 4.05 30.93
CA LYS A 18 -20.36 5.23 30.37
C LYS A 18 -19.60 6.04 29.30
N SER A 19 -18.39 5.64 28.90
CA SER A 19 -17.71 6.23 27.75
C SER A 19 -18.29 5.63 26.47
N LYS A 20 -18.74 6.48 25.54
CA LYS A 20 -19.20 6.05 24.22
C LYS A 20 -18.01 5.47 23.47
N GLN A 21 -17.88 4.15 23.44
CA GLN A 21 -16.93 3.48 22.55
C GLN A 21 -17.64 3.13 21.24
N SER A 22 -16.99 3.45 20.12
CA SER A 22 -17.46 3.05 18.80
C SER A 22 -17.24 1.55 18.64
N VAL A 23 -18.32 0.76 18.64
CA VAL A 23 -18.27 -0.66 18.33
C VAL A 23 -18.04 -0.81 16.83
N MET A 24 -16.87 -1.35 16.45
CA MET A 24 -16.59 -1.75 15.07
C MET A 24 -17.57 -2.85 14.66
N HIS A 25 -18.33 -2.61 13.59
CA HIS A 25 -19.32 -3.55 13.06
C HIS A 25 -18.67 -4.89 12.66
N PRO A 26 -19.27 -6.06 12.96
CA PRO A 26 -18.66 -7.37 12.70
C PRO A 26 -18.37 -7.66 11.21
N MET A 27 -19.00 -6.95 10.27
CA MET A 27 -18.60 -7.04 8.84
C MET A 27 -17.21 -6.47 8.54
N LEU A 28 -16.61 -5.70 9.46
CA LEU A 28 -15.23 -5.23 9.36
C LEU A 28 -14.22 -6.38 9.53
N ASN A 29 -14.64 -7.52 10.09
CA ASN A 29 -13.82 -8.73 10.21
C ASN A 29 -13.77 -9.56 8.91
N ASN A 30 -14.42 -9.16 7.82
CA ASN A 30 -14.37 -9.89 6.55
C ASN A 30 -13.50 -9.21 5.48
N ILE A 31 -12.73 -8.19 5.86
CA ILE A 31 -11.91 -7.37 4.93
C ILE A 31 -10.50 -7.94 4.78
N PHE A 32 -10.17 -9.07 5.43
CA PHE A 32 -8.80 -9.59 5.52
C PHE A 32 -8.09 -9.84 4.17
N ASN A 33 -8.84 -9.92 3.06
CA ASN A 33 -8.27 -10.24 1.75
C ASN A 33 -8.33 -9.10 0.72
N ASP A 34 -8.98 -7.97 1.02
CA ASP A 34 -9.06 -6.86 0.06
C ASP A 34 -7.81 -5.98 0.14
N VAL A 35 -7.13 -5.81 -1.00
CA VAL A 35 -6.06 -4.82 -1.13
C VAL A 35 -6.68 -3.43 -1.12
N TYR A 36 -6.26 -2.59 -0.17
CA TYR A 36 -6.77 -1.22 -0.03
C TYR A 36 -5.71 -0.15 -0.26
N ILE A 37 -4.41 -0.45 -0.18
CA ILE A 37 -3.34 0.50 -0.56
C ILE A 37 -2.87 0.19 -1.98
N LEU A 38 -2.89 1.20 -2.84
CA LEU A 38 -2.37 1.12 -4.19
C LEU A 38 -1.22 2.11 -4.35
N ALA A 39 -0.13 1.67 -4.96
CA ALA A 39 0.92 2.54 -5.45
C ALA A 39 0.71 2.79 -6.95
N ASP A 40 0.84 4.04 -7.38
CA ASP A 40 1.09 4.39 -8.78
C ASP A 40 2.58 4.73 -8.88
N VAL A 41 3.32 3.90 -9.60
CA VAL A 41 4.76 4.05 -9.81
C VAL A 41 5.00 4.38 -11.28
N ASN A 42 5.80 5.40 -11.54
CA ASN A 42 6.25 5.79 -12.87
C ASN A 42 7.77 5.82 -12.91
N TYR A 43 8.37 5.26 -13.96
CA TYR A 43 9.79 5.36 -14.23
C TYR A 43 10.03 6.30 -15.39
N LEU A 44 10.60 7.47 -15.11
CA LEU A 44 10.82 8.54 -16.10
C LEU A 44 12.21 9.13 -15.89
N ALA A 45 12.99 9.25 -16.97
CA ALA A 45 14.32 9.86 -16.96
C ALA A 45 15.23 9.33 -15.82
N GLN A 46 15.29 8.00 -15.67
CA GLN A 46 16.07 7.31 -14.63
C GLN A 46 15.62 7.61 -13.19
N ALA A 47 14.45 8.22 -12.99
CA ALA A 47 13.87 8.45 -11.68
C ALA A 47 12.60 7.63 -11.49
N ILE A 48 12.41 7.12 -10.26
CA ILE A 48 11.15 6.51 -9.83
C ILE A 48 10.31 7.59 -9.15
N GLN A 49 9.14 7.86 -9.72
CA GLN A 49 8.11 8.70 -9.11
C GLN A 49 7.02 7.80 -8.56
N VAL A 50 6.58 8.05 -7.33
CA VAL A 50 5.57 7.23 -6.66
C VAL A 50 4.50 8.12 -6.07
N SER A 51 3.25 7.70 -6.19
CA SER A 51 2.13 8.18 -5.37
C SER A 51 1.35 7.00 -4.83
N TYR A 52 0.66 7.22 -3.71
CA TYR A 52 -0.13 6.21 -3.02
C TYR A 52 -1.56 6.70 -2.88
N LYS A 53 -2.49 5.76 -3.04
CA LYS A 53 -3.92 6.01 -2.89
C LYS A 53 -4.60 4.83 -2.24
N VAL A 54 -5.78 5.09 -1.69
CA VAL A 54 -6.66 4.03 -1.20
C VAL A 54 -7.51 3.52 -2.38
N GLN A 55 -7.77 2.22 -2.43
CA GLN A 55 -8.67 1.63 -3.41
C GLN A 55 -10.11 2.09 -3.18
N ALA A 56 -10.70 2.70 -4.22
CA ALA A 56 -12.09 3.11 -4.20
C ALA A 56 -13.04 1.90 -4.31
N GLY A 57 -14.26 2.06 -3.79
CA GLY A 57 -15.33 1.06 -3.92
C GLY A 57 -15.35 -0.04 -2.86
N LEU A 58 -14.38 -0.05 -1.93
CA LEU A 58 -14.41 -0.93 -0.76
C LEU A 58 -15.40 -0.39 0.29
N PRO A 59 -16.04 -1.25 1.10
CA PRO A 59 -16.98 -0.82 2.15
C PRO A 59 -16.39 0.21 3.14
N LEU A 60 -15.07 0.21 3.31
CA LEU A 60 -14.34 1.12 4.19
C LEU A 60 -13.55 2.22 3.47
N SER A 61 -13.63 2.32 2.14
CA SER A 61 -12.74 3.20 1.37
C SER A 61 -12.81 4.64 1.86
N SER A 62 -14.00 5.17 2.15
CA SER A 62 -14.18 6.55 2.63
C SER A 62 -13.53 6.82 3.99
N LEU A 63 -13.57 5.85 4.92
CA LEU A 63 -12.94 5.98 6.23
C LEU A 63 -11.42 5.87 6.13
N LEU A 64 -10.93 4.94 5.30
CA LEU A 64 -9.51 4.75 5.02
C LEU A 64 -8.92 5.96 4.29
N GLU A 65 -9.59 6.49 3.26
CA GLU A 65 -9.21 7.72 2.55
C GLU A 65 -9.12 8.90 3.51
N ARG A 66 -10.13 9.07 4.38
CA ARG A 66 -10.10 10.13 5.39
C ARG A 66 -8.88 9.99 6.31
N HIS A 67 -8.60 8.79 6.80
CA HIS A 67 -7.43 8.54 7.63
C HIS A 67 -6.13 8.83 6.86
N PHE A 68 -6.04 8.34 5.62
CA PHE A 68 -4.91 8.48 4.74
C PHE A 68 -4.58 9.95 4.45
N SER A 69 -5.60 10.78 4.19
CA SER A 69 -5.44 12.22 4.00
C SER A 69 -5.09 12.95 5.31
N LEU A 70 -5.80 12.68 6.41
CA LEU A 70 -5.57 13.36 7.70
C LEU A 70 -4.16 13.13 8.24
N MET A 71 -3.63 11.92 8.04
CA MET A 71 -2.29 11.53 8.48
C MET A 71 -1.20 11.83 7.45
N LYS A 72 -1.55 12.46 6.31
CA LYS A 72 -0.66 12.74 5.17
C LYS A 72 0.16 11.51 4.77
N LEU A 73 -0.49 10.35 4.69
CA LEU A 73 0.20 9.08 4.46
C LEU A 73 0.83 9.02 3.07
N ASN A 74 0.20 9.62 2.05
CA ASN A 74 0.81 9.73 0.71
C ASN A 74 2.21 10.33 0.78
N ASP A 75 2.35 11.54 1.33
CA ASP A 75 3.63 12.25 1.38
C ASP A 75 4.68 11.47 2.16
N ARG A 76 4.27 10.87 3.29
CA ARG A 76 5.16 10.07 4.14
C ARG A 76 5.63 8.80 3.42
N TYR A 77 4.74 8.14 2.69
CA TYR A 77 5.05 6.94 1.92
C TYR A 77 5.90 7.27 0.69
N CYS A 78 5.60 8.34 -0.04
CA CYS A 78 6.45 8.84 -1.12
C CYS A 78 7.86 9.16 -0.63
N ALA A 79 7.99 9.86 0.49
CA ALA A 79 9.28 10.15 1.11
C ALA A 79 10.02 8.87 1.51
N ARG A 80 9.32 7.92 2.14
CA ARG A 80 9.92 6.63 2.53
C ARG A 80 10.43 5.85 1.32
N SER A 81 9.66 5.77 0.25
CA SER A 81 10.08 5.10 -0.98
C SER A 81 11.28 5.78 -1.62
N ALA A 82 11.28 7.11 -1.69
CA ALA A 82 12.40 7.88 -2.24
C ALA A 82 13.69 7.77 -1.42
N PHE A 83 13.60 7.80 -0.09
CA PHE A 83 14.78 7.87 0.79
C PHE A 83 15.25 6.52 1.34
N ILE A 84 14.40 5.49 1.29
CA ILE A 84 14.72 4.17 1.85
C ILE A 84 14.71 3.11 0.77
N GLU A 85 13.60 2.95 0.03
CA GLU A 85 13.43 1.81 -0.88
C GLU A 85 14.21 1.96 -2.19
N VAL A 86 14.15 3.14 -2.82
CA VAL A 86 14.91 3.43 -4.05
C VAL A 86 16.43 3.30 -3.83
N PRO A 87 17.04 3.83 -2.74
CA PRO A 87 18.46 3.64 -2.47
C PRO A 87 18.88 2.17 -2.30
N LYS A 88 18.01 1.28 -1.79
CA LYS A 88 18.31 -0.16 -1.74
C LYS A 88 18.47 -0.72 -3.16
N MET A 89 17.58 -0.34 -4.08
CA MET A 89 17.64 -0.75 -5.48
C MET A 89 18.88 -0.19 -6.18
N VAL A 90 19.22 1.09 -5.95
CA VAL A 90 20.44 1.73 -6.49
C VAL A 90 21.68 0.93 -6.10
N LYS A 91 21.79 0.49 -4.84
CA LYS A 91 22.92 -0.34 -4.38
C LYS A 91 23.01 -1.67 -5.12
N ILE A 92 21.88 -2.31 -5.42
CA ILE A 92 21.84 -3.55 -6.20
C ILE A 92 22.32 -3.29 -7.62
N LEU A 93 21.82 -2.23 -8.26
CA LEU A 93 22.20 -1.85 -9.62
C LEU A 93 23.68 -1.49 -9.74
N ALA A 94 24.27 -0.91 -8.69
CA ALA A 94 25.69 -0.59 -8.64
C ALA A 94 26.57 -1.83 -8.37
N SER A 95 26.03 -2.86 -7.72
CA SER A 95 26.78 -4.07 -7.36
C SER A 95 27.04 -5.02 -8.53
N GLU A 96 26.30 -4.88 -9.63
CA GLU A 96 26.35 -5.76 -10.79
C GLU A 96 26.83 -5.03 -12.05
N SER A 97 27.63 -5.69 -12.88
CA SER A 97 28.23 -5.11 -14.08
C SER A 97 27.41 -5.32 -15.37
N THR A 98 26.58 -6.36 -15.42
CA THR A 98 25.82 -6.73 -16.62
C THR A 98 24.32 -6.51 -16.42
N THR A 99 23.61 -6.11 -17.48
CA THR A 99 22.15 -5.90 -17.42
C THR A 99 21.39 -7.16 -17.00
N LEU A 100 21.81 -8.34 -17.47
CA LEU A 100 21.20 -9.61 -17.08
C LEU A 100 21.27 -9.82 -15.56
N ARG A 101 22.47 -9.75 -14.97
CA ARG A 101 22.64 -9.91 -13.52
C ARG A 101 21.94 -8.83 -12.71
N LYS A 102 21.93 -7.58 -13.19
CA LYS A 102 21.15 -6.49 -12.58
C LYS A 102 19.66 -6.84 -12.53
N THR A 103 19.13 -7.38 -13.62
CA THR A 103 17.72 -7.78 -13.74
C THR A 103 17.43 -8.91 -12.76
N ASP A 104 18.17 -10.01 -12.82
CA ASP A 104 17.94 -11.19 -11.96
C ASP A 104 18.02 -10.85 -10.47
N ARG A 105 19.05 -10.09 -10.08
CA ARG A 105 19.27 -9.72 -8.68
C ARG A 105 18.24 -8.71 -8.18
N LEU A 106 17.83 -7.76 -9.02
CA LEU A 106 16.79 -6.80 -8.67
C LEU A 106 15.42 -7.47 -8.60
N GLU A 107 15.12 -8.39 -9.50
CA GLU A 107 13.87 -9.16 -9.51
C GLU A 107 13.75 -10.02 -8.24
N ASN A 108 14.78 -10.79 -7.90
CA ASN A 108 14.81 -11.56 -6.66
C ASN A 108 14.63 -10.68 -5.42
N PHE A 109 15.34 -9.55 -5.35
CA PHE A 109 15.17 -8.60 -4.26
C PHE A 109 13.73 -8.08 -4.15
N VAL A 110 13.12 -7.70 -5.26
CA VAL A 110 11.74 -7.19 -5.29
C VAL A 110 10.76 -8.27 -4.83
N GLN A 111 10.91 -9.51 -5.31
CA GLN A 111 10.09 -10.64 -4.90
C GLN A 111 10.24 -10.94 -3.40
N ASP A 112 11.48 -10.96 -2.89
CA ASP A 112 11.75 -11.16 -1.46
C ASP A 112 11.08 -10.07 -0.60
N GLN A 113 11.16 -8.81 -1.03
CA GLN A 113 10.48 -7.72 -0.33
C GLN A 113 8.96 -7.85 -0.39
N MET A 114 8.38 -8.36 -1.47
CA MET A 114 6.93 -8.60 -1.53
C MET A 114 6.49 -9.70 -0.57
N VAL A 115 7.28 -10.77 -0.43
CA VAL A 115 6.98 -11.89 0.48
C VAL A 115 7.14 -11.50 1.94
N ALA A 116 8.15 -10.67 2.25
CA ALA A 116 8.42 -10.23 3.62
C ALA A 116 7.40 -9.22 4.15
N ASN A 117 6.64 -8.57 3.27
CA ASN A 117 5.73 -7.49 3.62
C ASN A 117 4.25 -7.87 3.40
N GLU A 118 3.39 -7.42 4.31
CA GLU A 118 1.95 -7.67 4.22
C GLU A 118 1.33 -7.05 2.96
N PRO A 119 0.30 -7.68 2.33
CA PRO A 119 -0.31 -7.21 1.07
C PRO A 119 -0.77 -5.74 1.09
N ASN A 120 -1.12 -5.23 2.26
CA ASN A 120 -1.61 -3.88 2.47
C ASN A 120 -0.57 -2.92 3.08
N SER A 121 0.71 -3.29 3.06
CA SER A 121 1.78 -2.38 3.41
C SER A 121 2.16 -1.47 2.24
N MET A 122 2.79 -0.34 2.56
CA MET A 122 3.34 0.57 1.56
C MET A 122 4.39 -0.13 0.70
N GLU A 123 5.24 -0.94 1.32
CA GLU A 123 6.33 -1.68 0.69
C GLU A 123 5.77 -2.68 -0.32
N HIS A 124 4.76 -3.47 0.06
CA HIS A 124 4.16 -4.44 -0.85
C HIS A 124 3.50 -3.74 -2.05
N ALA A 125 2.74 -2.67 -1.81
CA ALA A 125 2.13 -1.87 -2.86
C ALA A 125 3.19 -1.28 -3.82
N PHE A 126 4.32 -0.80 -3.29
CA PHE A 126 5.44 -0.30 -4.09
C PHE A 126 6.11 -1.39 -4.93
N TYR A 127 6.54 -2.48 -4.29
CA TYR A 127 7.31 -3.52 -4.93
C TYR A 127 6.51 -4.32 -5.95
N SER A 128 5.21 -4.52 -5.72
CA SER A 128 4.31 -5.13 -6.70
C SER A 128 4.28 -4.37 -8.03
N LYS A 129 4.36 -3.03 -8.00
CA LYS A 129 4.43 -2.20 -9.20
C LYS A 129 5.82 -2.16 -9.82
N ILE A 130 6.86 -2.12 -8.98
CA ILE A 130 8.25 -2.14 -9.44
C ILE A 130 8.58 -3.42 -10.19
N LEU A 131 8.03 -4.58 -9.79
CA LEU A 131 8.31 -5.87 -10.42
C LEU A 131 8.17 -5.83 -11.95
N ALA A 132 7.09 -5.23 -12.45
CA ALA A 132 6.86 -5.09 -13.88
C ALA A 132 7.86 -4.13 -14.58
N MET A 133 8.50 -3.23 -13.82
CA MET A 133 9.46 -2.24 -14.32
C MET A 133 10.93 -2.68 -14.19
N VAL A 134 11.20 -3.79 -13.50
CA VAL A 134 12.56 -4.28 -13.26
C VAL A 134 13.43 -4.35 -14.53
N PRO A 135 12.97 -4.88 -15.67
CA PRO A 135 13.80 -4.94 -16.88
C PRO A 135 14.21 -3.56 -17.42
N ILE A 136 13.29 -2.59 -17.32
CA ILE A 136 13.51 -1.22 -17.80
C ILE A 136 14.48 -0.50 -16.85
N ILE A 137 14.29 -0.67 -15.55
CA ILE A 137 15.14 -0.09 -14.50
C ILE A 137 16.55 -0.69 -14.55
N ALA A 138 16.70 -2.00 -14.71
CA ALA A 138 18.00 -2.67 -14.77
C ALA A 138 18.83 -2.24 -15.99
N LYS A 139 18.15 -1.92 -17.11
CA LYS A 139 18.78 -1.39 -18.32
C LYS A 139 19.07 0.11 -18.24
N GLY A 140 18.11 0.89 -17.77
CA GLY A 140 18.16 2.36 -17.76
C GLY A 140 18.92 2.94 -16.57
N GLY A 141 18.98 2.24 -15.44
CA GLY A 141 19.56 2.72 -14.19
C GLY A 141 18.57 3.49 -13.30
N LEU A 142 19.08 3.95 -12.16
CA LEU A 142 18.43 4.83 -11.18
C LEU A 142 19.42 5.89 -10.70
#